data_AF-A0A969SAM6-F1
#
_entry.id   AF-A0A969SAM6-F1
#
_cell.length_a   1.000
_cell.length_b   1.000
_cell.length_c   1.000
_cell.angle_alpha   90.00
_cell.angle_beta   90.00
_cell.angle_gamma   90.00
#
_symmetry.space_group_name_H-M   'P 1'
#
loop_
_entity.id
_entity.type
_entity.pdbx_description
1 polymer ?
#
loop_
_entity_poly.entity_id
_entity_poly.type
_entity_poly.pdbx_seq_one_letter_code
_entity_poly.pdbx_strand_id
1 'polypeptide(L)'
;MEVPRMYRAQWEERCQLQFVPKTEDRDQWLKEWIDPEGNGNIYQHSLVSKPEGYDGSIYRIKIKFPYRVFTNSGQDDSIQRPPFGKKGIPFISGSSIKGLFRRVCHDDEDKLFYCGSSDKPGCLRFHGAYPIGDWTGKVRFPIIRNGERLFETCYTILDIAHPQQEKQVKTQETTNANTFISLLEPTLVLNLVVTIRIAIGRLIGKKLKSYWKQH
;
A
#
# COMPACT_ATOMS: atom_id res chain seq x y z
N MET A 1 21.09 15.09 7.68
CA MET A 1 20.50 13.86 7.15
C MET A 1 19.88 14.20 5.80
N GLU A 2 20.32 13.56 4.73
CA GLU A 2 19.81 13.84 3.39
C GLU A 2 18.41 13.23 3.25
N VAL A 3 17.48 13.93 2.59
CA VAL A 3 16.10 13.42 2.37
C VAL A 3 16.17 12.15 1.53
N PRO A 4 15.49 11.03 1.85
CA PRO A 4 15.53 9.83 1.02
C PRO A 4 15.15 10.15 -0.43
N ARG A 5 15.86 9.56 -1.39
CA ARG A 5 15.67 9.84 -2.83
C ARG A 5 14.21 9.68 -3.28
N MET A 6 13.42 8.83 -2.63
CA MET A 6 12.00 8.64 -2.92
C MET A 6 11.12 9.89 -2.71
N TYR A 7 11.56 10.81 -1.85
CA TYR A 7 10.84 12.04 -1.53
C TYR A 7 11.45 13.29 -2.17
N ARG A 8 12.50 13.14 -2.98
CA ARG A 8 13.14 14.26 -3.69
C ARG A 8 12.34 14.58 -4.95
N ALA A 9 12.42 15.83 -5.40
CA ALA A 9 11.86 16.24 -6.68
C ALA A 9 12.52 15.46 -7.82
N GLN A 10 11.73 15.06 -8.81
CA GLN A 10 12.20 14.33 -9.97
C GLN A 10 12.87 15.30 -10.95
N TRP A 11 14.09 14.98 -11.36
CA TRP A 11 14.85 15.71 -12.37
C TRP A 11 15.45 14.67 -13.30
N GLU A 12 15.65 15.00 -14.59
CA GLU A 12 16.28 14.09 -15.54
C GLU A 12 17.66 13.65 -14.99
N GLU A 13 17.94 12.34 -14.90
CA GLU A 13 19.12 11.76 -14.22
C GLU A 13 19.09 11.71 -12.66
N ARG A 14 18.02 12.16 -11.99
CA ARG A 14 17.86 12.06 -10.52
C ARG A 14 16.47 11.53 -10.13
N CYS A 15 16.45 10.49 -9.29
CA CYS A 15 15.25 9.98 -8.61
C CYS A 15 14.14 9.43 -9.53
N GLN A 16 14.46 9.10 -10.79
CA GLN A 16 13.59 8.37 -11.71
C GLN A 16 14.07 6.91 -11.83
N LEU A 17 13.32 5.95 -11.29
CA LEU A 17 13.77 4.56 -11.22
C LEU A 17 13.95 3.88 -12.58
N GLN A 18 13.20 4.35 -13.59
CA GLN A 18 13.33 3.90 -14.97
C GLN A 18 14.72 4.20 -15.57
N PHE A 19 15.42 5.22 -15.05
CA PHE A 19 16.78 5.60 -15.45
C PHE A 19 17.86 5.07 -14.51
N VAL A 20 17.50 4.29 -13.47
CA VAL A 20 18.48 3.65 -12.60
C VAL A 20 19.11 2.48 -13.37
N PRO A 21 20.36 2.61 -13.83
CA PRO A 21 20.95 1.70 -14.80
C PRO A 21 21.42 0.37 -14.18
N LYS A 22 21.48 0.28 -12.84
CA LYS A 22 21.96 -0.91 -12.11
C LYS A 22 20.97 -1.35 -11.03
N THR A 23 20.81 -2.66 -10.86
CA THR A 23 19.98 -3.28 -9.81
C THR A 23 20.42 -2.87 -8.40
N GLU A 24 21.73 -2.69 -8.21
CA GLU A 24 22.38 -2.30 -6.93
C GLU A 24 21.88 -0.94 -6.40
N ASP A 25 21.59 0.00 -7.29
CA ASP A 25 21.09 1.32 -6.93
C ASP A 25 19.61 1.29 -6.47
N ARG A 26 18.84 0.28 -6.91
CA ARG A 26 17.42 0.13 -6.55
C ARG A 26 17.26 -0.43 -5.13
N ASP A 27 18.08 -1.42 -4.77
CA ASP A 27 18.10 -1.96 -3.41
C ASP A 27 18.59 -0.93 -2.41
N GLN A 28 19.56 -0.10 -2.80
CA GLN A 28 20.02 1.02 -2.00
C GLN A 28 18.91 2.05 -1.79
N TRP A 29 18.16 2.37 -2.85
CA TRP A 29 17.01 3.28 -2.76
C TRP A 29 15.92 2.76 -1.82
N LEU A 30 15.63 1.47 -1.91
CA LEU A 30 14.65 0.79 -1.08
C LEU A 30 15.08 0.83 0.40
N LYS A 31 16.36 0.60 0.68
CA LYS A 31 16.94 0.73 2.02
C LYS A 31 16.84 2.16 2.55
N GLU A 32 17.21 3.16 1.76
CA GLU A 32 17.08 4.58 2.14
C GLU A 32 15.63 4.96 2.48
N TRP A 33 14.66 4.38 1.81
CA TRP A 33 13.24 4.64 2.07
C TRP A 33 12.74 3.94 3.34
N ILE A 34 12.98 2.64 3.46
CA ILE A 34 12.44 1.78 4.53
C ILE A 34 13.15 2.05 5.87
N ASP A 35 14.45 2.28 5.81
CA ASP A 35 15.34 2.42 6.96
C ASP A 35 16.29 3.61 6.76
N PRO A 36 15.76 4.85 6.75
CA PRO A 36 16.56 6.05 6.50
C PRO A 36 17.64 6.29 7.55
N GLU A 37 17.49 5.73 8.75
CA GLU A 37 18.44 5.84 9.85
C GLU A 37 19.45 4.67 9.87
N GLY A 38 19.27 3.64 9.04
CA GLY A 38 20.14 2.46 8.99
C GLY A 38 20.14 1.63 10.27
N ASN A 39 19.15 1.81 11.15
CA ASN A 39 19.09 1.15 12.46
C ASN A 39 18.19 -0.10 12.44
N GLY A 40 17.61 -0.43 11.30
CA GLY A 40 16.70 -1.54 11.11
C GLY A 40 15.30 -1.32 11.69
N ASN A 41 15.00 -0.14 12.23
CA ASN A 41 13.72 0.20 12.84
C ASN A 41 12.75 0.71 11.77
N ILE A 42 12.09 -0.25 11.13
CA ILE A 42 11.06 0.03 10.13
C ILE A 42 9.84 0.60 10.83
N TYR A 43 9.34 1.72 10.33
CA TYR A 43 8.11 2.30 10.86
C TYR A 43 6.93 1.35 10.64
N GLN A 44 6.28 0.94 11.74
CA GLN A 44 5.06 0.16 11.72
C GLN A 44 3.88 1.03 12.12
N HIS A 45 2.72 0.73 11.52
CA HIS A 45 1.49 1.42 11.91
C HIS A 45 1.14 1.05 13.36
N SER A 46 1.10 2.04 14.25
CA SER A 46 0.93 1.85 15.71
C SER A 46 -0.41 1.26 16.15
N LEU A 47 -1.31 0.92 15.22
CA LEU A 47 -2.59 0.26 15.50
C LEU A 47 -2.47 -1.24 15.79
N VAL A 48 -1.25 -1.82 15.80
CA VAL A 48 -1.03 -3.22 16.20
C VAL A 48 -1.67 -3.54 17.56
N SER A 49 -1.76 -2.56 18.47
CA SER A 49 -2.24 -2.75 19.84
C SER A 49 -3.74 -2.46 20.07
N LYS A 50 -4.48 -1.97 19.07
CA LYS A 50 -5.91 -1.62 19.27
C LYS A 50 -6.85 -2.77 18.89
N PRO A 51 -7.90 -3.04 19.69
CA PRO A 51 -8.86 -4.10 19.39
C PRO A 51 -9.66 -3.77 18.11
N GLU A 52 -10.07 -4.84 17.43
CA GLU A 52 -10.98 -4.76 16.28
C GLU A 52 -12.39 -4.34 16.73
N GLY A 53 -13.15 -3.76 15.79
CA GLY A 53 -14.52 -3.34 16.04
C GLY A 53 -14.65 -1.87 16.41
N TYR A 54 -15.75 -1.54 17.09
CA TYR A 54 -16.13 -0.16 17.39
C TYR A 54 -15.47 0.33 18.69
N ASP A 55 -14.66 1.37 18.55
CA ASP A 55 -13.97 2.05 19.65
C ASP A 55 -14.55 3.46 19.86
N GLY A 56 -15.88 3.53 20.09
CA GLY A 56 -16.64 4.75 20.39
C GLY A 56 -16.76 5.81 19.27
N SER A 57 -15.84 5.83 18.31
CA SER A 57 -15.85 6.79 17.18
C SER A 57 -15.26 6.18 15.92
N ILE A 58 -14.37 5.19 16.06
CA ILE A 58 -13.69 4.54 14.95
C ILE A 58 -14.08 3.06 14.96
N TYR A 59 -14.52 2.57 13.80
CA TYR A 59 -14.71 1.16 13.51
C TYR A 59 -13.47 0.62 12.79
N ARG A 60 -12.81 -0.37 13.37
CA ARG A 60 -11.59 -0.98 12.83
C ARG A 60 -11.88 -2.36 12.27
N ILE A 61 -11.50 -2.57 11.01
CA ILE A 61 -11.66 -3.85 10.32
C ILE A 61 -10.29 -4.32 9.89
N LYS A 62 -9.89 -5.51 10.33
CA LYS A 62 -8.71 -6.19 9.81
C LYS A 62 -9.08 -7.05 8.61
N ILE A 63 -8.27 -6.95 7.58
CA ILE A 63 -8.43 -7.70 6.33
C ILE A 63 -7.08 -8.34 6.03
N LYS A 64 -7.05 -9.67 5.94
CA LYS A 64 -5.87 -10.41 5.51
C LYS A 64 -6.03 -10.73 4.03
N PHE A 65 -5.07 -10.29 3.21
CA PHE A 65 -5.03 -10.65 1.81
C PHE A 65 -4.13 -11.88 1.62
N PRO A 66 -4.60 -12.96 0.99
CA PRO A 66 -3.76 -14.12 0.68
C PRO A 66 -2.94 -13.94 -0.61
N TYR A 67 -2.93 -12.74 -1.18
CA TYR A 67 -2.27 -12.42 -2.44
C TYR A 67 -1.46 -11.13 -2.33
N ARG A 68 -0.64 -10.87 -3.34
CA ARG A 68 0.10 -9.61 -3.50
C ARG A 68 -0.88 -8.47 -3.80
N VAL A 69 -0.81 -7.40 -3.00
CA VAL A 69 -1.69 -6.24 -3.10
C VAL A 69 -0.92 -5.05 -3.65
N PHE A 70 -1.47 -4.50 -4.73
CA PHE A 70 -0.92 -3.31 -5.38
C PHE A 70 -1.96 -2.18 -5.39
N THR A 71 -1.52 -0.95 -5.17
CA THR A 71 -2.33 0.25 -5.38
C THR A 71 -1.44 1.35 -5.96
N ASN A 72 -2.01 2.17 -6.85
CA ASN A 72 -1.30 3.28 -7.48
C ASN A 72 -1.81 4.61 -6.93
N SER A 73 -0.89 5.51 -6.65
CA SER A 73 -1.14 6.91 -6.28
C SER A 73 -1.38 7.81 -7.49
N GLY A 74 -0.93 7.40 -8.69
CA GLY A 74 -1.02 8.20 -9.91
C GLY A 74 -0.17 9.48 -9.86
N GLN A 75 0.83 9.53 -8.96
CA GLN A 75 1.68 10.70 -8.75
C GLN A 75 2.96 10.70 -9.60
N ASP A 76 3.31 9.56 -10.19
CA ASP A 76 4.61 9.33 -10.83
C ASP A 76 4.44 8.35 -12.00
N ASP A 77 4.94 8.74 -13.17
CA ASP A 77 4.90 7.93 -14.39
C ASP A 77 6.04 6.90 -14.43
N SER A 78 7.09 7.09 -13.61
CA SER A 78 8.29 6.24 -13.60
C SER A 78 8.20 5.03 -12.66
N ILE A 79 7.36 5.12 -11.62
CA ILE A 79 7.15 4.05 -10.64
C ILE A 79 5.69 4.00 -10.26
N GLN A 80 5.08 2.84 -10.48
CA GLN A 80 3.73 2.63 -9.99
C GLN A 80 3.80 2.30 -8.49
N ARG A 81 3.30 3.22 -7.65
CA ARG A 81 3.48 3.12 -6.19
C ARG A 81 2.24 3.52 -5.41
N PRO A 82 2.01 2.91 -4.23
CA PRO A 82 0.91 3.28 -3.37
C PRO A 82 1.09 4.71 -2.84
N PRO A 83 -0.01 5.37 -2.42
CA PRO A 83 0.09 6.55 -1.59
C PRO A 83 0.92 6.27 -0.33
N PHE A 84 1.74 7.24 0.06
CA PHE A 84 2.53 7.15 1.29
C PHE A 84 1.91 7.94 2.43
N GLY A 85 1.80 7.29 3.58
CA GLY A 85 1.38 7.90 4.83
C GLY A 85 2.56 8.48 5.61
N LYS A 86 2.33 8.65 6.92
CA LYS A 86 3.37 9.09 7.85
C LYS A 86 4.60 8.17 7.76
N LYS A 87 5.79 8.78 7.66
CA LYS A 87 7.08 8.06 7.57
C LYS A 87 7.14 7.05 6.41
N GLY A 88 6.44 7.31 5.31
CA GLY A 88 6.57 6.51 4.11
C GLY A 88 5.79 5.22 4.08
N ILE A 89 4.98 4.91 5.10
CA ILE A 89 4.21 3.66 5.09
C ILE A 89 3.24 3.64 3.92
N PRO A 90 3.25 2.61 3.06
CA PRO A 90 2.29 2.47 1.98
C PRO A 90 0.90 2.20 2.56
N PHE A 91 -0.13 2.78 1.95
CA PHE A 91 -1.51 2.54 2.38
C PHE A 91 -2.49 2.64 1.21
N ILE A 92 -3.66 2.01 1.35
CA ILE A 92 -4.76 2.21 0.41
C ILE A 92 -5.55 3.44 0.87
N SER A 93 -5.72 4.41 -0.02
CA SER A 93 -6.40 5.67 0.30
C SER A 93 -7.87 5.48 0.68
N GLY A 94 -8.39 6.37 1.51
CA GLY A 94 -9.81 6.38 1.89
C GLY A 94 -10.75 6.53 0.70
N SER A 95 -10.35 7.31 -0.32
CA SER A 95 -11.11 7.46 -1.57
C SER A 95 -11.17 6.17 -2.38
N SER A 96 -10.07 5.41 -2.49
CA SER A 96 -10.05 4.11 -3.16
C SER A 96 -10.97 3.10 -2.46
N ILE A 97 -10.94 3.06 -1.13
CA ILE A 97 -11.79 2.16 -0.34
C ILE A 97 -13.26 2.59 -0.43
N LYS A 98 -13.54 3.89 -0.36
CA LYS A 98 -14.89 4.43 -0.60
C LYS A 98 -15.41 4.02 -1.98
N GLY A 99 -14.56 4.10 -3.01
CA GLY A 99 -14.88 3.67 -4.37
C GLY A 99 -15.22 2.17 -4.44
N LEU A 100 -14.40 1.32 -3.82
CA LEU A 100 -14.67 -0.12 -3.69
C LEU A 100 -15.99 -0.39 -2.97
N PHE A 101 -16.19 0.24 -1.80
CA PHE A 101 -17.41 0.08 -1.01
C PHE A 101 -18.66 0.53 -1.78
N ARG A 102 -18.58 1.64 -2.51
CA ARG A 102 -19.69 2.17 -3.31
C ARG A 102 -20.08 1.22 -4.45
N ARG A 103 -19.13 0.48 -5.04
CA ARG A 103 -19.42 -0.54 -6.07
C ARG A 103 -20.18 -1.75 -5.52
N VAL A 104 -19.97 -2.08 -4.25
CA VAL A 104 -20.65 -3.21 -3.57
C VAL A 104 -22.03 -2.81 -3.03
N CYS A 105 -22.28 -1.52 -2.86
CA CYS A 105 -23.63 -1.04 -2.52
C CYS A 105 -24.56 -1.25 -3.72
N HIS A 106 -25.55 -2.14 -3.58
CA HIS A 106 -26.51 -2.44 -4.64
C HIS A 106 -27.56 -1.32 -4.84
N ASP A 107 -27.94 -0.65 -3.76
CA ASP A 107 -28.96 0.40 -3.75
C ASP A 107 -28.31 1.80 -3.76
N ASP A 108 -28.89 2.72 -4.55
CA ASP A 108 -28.47 4.11 -4.60
C ASP A 108 -28.78 4.86 -3.30
N GLU A 109 -29.82 4.46 -2.56
CA GLU A 109 -30.09 4.99 -1.21
C GLU A 109 -28.96 4.65 -0.25
N ASP A 110 -28.46 3.40 -0.26
CA ASP A 110 -27.32 2.99 0.55
C ASP A 110 -26.05 3.73 0.14
N LYS A 111 -25.80 3.88 -1.16
CA LYS A 111 -24.66 4.67 -1.65
C LYS A 111 -24.73 6.10 -1.13
N LEU A 112 -25.87 6.74 -1.22
CA LEU A 112 -26.05 8.11 -0.75
C LEU A 112 -25.92 8.19 0.78
N PHE A 113 -26.51 7.25 1.51
CA PHE A 113 -26.49 7.22 2.97
C PHE A 113 -25.07 7.00 3.52
N TYR A 114 -24.33 6.01 3.00
CA TYR A 114 -22.98 5.68 3.49
C TYR A 114 -21.90 6.57 2.88
N CYS A 115 -21.93 6.81 1.57
CA CYS A 115 -20.87 7.50 0.84
C CYS A 115 -21.18 8.97 0.52
N GLY A 116 -22.45 9.38 0.51
CA GLY A 116 -22.85 10.73 0.14
C GLY A 116 -22.88 10.99 -1.37
N SER A 117 -23.21 12.23 -1.73
CA SER A 117 -23.18 12.80 -3.08
C SER A 117 -22.24 14.02 -3.14
N SER A 118 -22.27 14.76 -4.24
CA SER A 118 -21.61 16.07 -4.38
C SER A 118 -22.08 17.07 -3.32
N ASP A 119 -23.37 17.04 -2.99
CA ASP A 119 -24.01 18.10 -2.20
C ASP A 119 -24.26 17.70 -0.75
N LYS A 120 -24.22 16.39 -0.45
CA LYS A 120 -24.48 15.84 0.89
C LYS A 120 -23.41 14.84 1.30
N PRO A 121 -22.73 15.05 2.44
CA PRO A 121 -21.77 14.08 2.93
C PRO A 121 -22.47 12.80 3.42
N GLY A 122 -21.86 11.64 3.15
CA GLY A 122 -22.32 10.35 3.69
C GLY A 122 -22.04 10.22 5.19
N CYS A 123 -22.63 9.20 5.82
CA CYS A 123 -22.44 8.91 7.23
C CYS A 123 -21.12 8.19 7.55
N LEU A 124 -20.44 7.62 6.54
CA LEU A 124 -19.12 7.00 6.71
C LEU A 124 -18.01 7.95 6.27
N ARG A 125 -16.91 7.92 7.03
CA ARG A 125 -15.62 8.52 6.67
C ARG A 125 -14.59 7.41 6.56
N PHE A 126 -13.99 7.32 5.38
CA PHE A 126 -12.99 6.31 5.05
C PHE A 126 -11.60 6.92 5.23
N HIS A 127 -10.83 6.44 6.21
CA HIS A 127 -9.49 6.98 6.51
C HIS A 127 -8.36 6.25 5.79
N GLY A 128 -8.69 5.23 5.00
CA GLY A 128 -7.72 4.36 4.34
C GLY A 128 -7.44 3.07 5.11
N ALA A 129 -6.65 2.21 4.49
CA ALA A 129 -6.23 0.93 5.06
C ALA A 129 -4.70 0.86 5.11
N TYR A 130 -4.18 0.69 6.32
CA TYR A 130 -2.75 0.65 6.61
C TYR A 130 -2.31 -0.78 6.90
N PRO A 131 -1.13 -1.22 6.42
CA PRO A 131 -0.62 -2.52 6.78
C PRO A 131 -0.19 -2.54 8.24
N ILE A 132 -0.43 -3.68 8.88
CA ILE A 132 0.06 -3.98 10.23
C ILE A 132 1.10 -5.10 10.17
N GLY A 133 2.09 -5.04 11.06
CA GLY A 133 3.23 -5.95 11.04
C GLY A 133 4.29 -5.56 10.00
N ASP A 134 5.08 -6.53 9.57
CA ASP A 134 6.11 -6.33 8.55
C ASP A 134 5.47 -6.18 7.16
N TRP A 135 5.32 -4.93 6.75
CA TRP A 135 4.82 -4.59 5.42
C TRP A 135 5.91 -4.57 4.35
N THR A 136 7.18 -4.70 4.74
CA THR A 136 8.34 -4.64 3.84
C THR A 136 8.74 -6.01 3.28
N GLY A 137 8.19 -7.09 3.85
CA GLY A 137 8.54 -8.46 3.52
C GLY A 137 10.04 -8.66 3.66
N LYS A 138 10.58 -8.31 4.83
CA LYS A 138 12.00 -8.35 5.13
C LYS A 138 12.46 -9.81 5.18
N VAL A 139 13.32 -10.19 4.24
CA VAL A 139 13.94 -11.52 4.19
C VAL A 139 15.42 -11.40 4.49
N ARG A 140 15.91 -12.23 5.42
CA ARG A 140 17.32 -12.38 5.72
C ARG A 140 17.82 -13.72 5.21
N PHE A 141 18.90 -13.72 4.44
CA PHE A 141 19.52 -14.95 3.96
C PHE A 141 21.02 -14.93 4.25
N PRO A 142 21.61 -16.11 4.54
CA PRO A 142 23.04 -16.21 4.77
C PRO A 142 23.79 -16.05 3.45
N ILE A 143 24.87 -15.31 3.48
CA ILE A 143 25.84 -15.18 2.39
C ILE A 143 27.24 -15.51 2.90
N ILE A 144 28.12 -15.96 2.02
CA ILE A 144 29.54 -16.14 2.33
C ILE A 144 30.32 -15.12 1.52
N ARG A 145 31.03 -14.21 2.19
CA ARG A 145 32.00 -13.29 1.56
C ARG A 145 33.34 -13.44 2.26
N ASN A 146 34.40 -13.62 1.49
CA ASN A 146 35.77 -13.78 2.00
C ASN A 146 35.91 -14.88 3.08
N GLY A 147 35.11 -15.96 3.00
CA GLY A 147 35.12 -17.04 3.99
C GLY A 147 34.32 -16.75 5.27
N GLU A 148 33.78 -15.55 5.44
CA GLU A 148 32.93 -15.19 6.58
C GLU A 148 31.45 -15.37 6.25
N ARG A 149 30.68 -15.87 7.23
CA ARG A 149 29.23 -16.03 7.13
C ARG A 149 28.55 -14.73 7.54
N LEU A 150 28.01 -14.02 6.56
CA LEU A 150 27.26 -12.78 6.75
C LEU A 150 25.76 -13.02 6.48
N PHE A 151 24.94 -12.03 6.81
CA PHE A 151 23.52 -12.03 6.46
C PHE A 151 23.19 -10.80 5.63
N GLU A 152 22.60 -11.00 4.46
CA GLU A 152 22.03 -9.92 3.67
C GLU A 152 20.53 -9.82 3.92
N THR A 153 20.01 -8.59 3.86
CA THR A 153 18.60 -8.28 4.04
C THR A 153 18.06 -7.75 2.71
N CYS A 154 17.02 -8.39 2.21
CA CYS A 154 16.24 -7.95 1.05
C CYS A 154 14.79 -7.68 1.45
N TYR A 155 14.10 -6.89 0.65
CA TYR A 155 12.71 -6.50 0.88
C TYR A 155 11.88 -6.88 -0.34
N THR A 156 10.77 -7.60 -0.13
CA THR A 156 9.96 -8.15 -1.23
C THR A 156 8.92 -7.17 -1.77
N ILE A 157 8.96 -5.91 -1.36
CA ILE A 157 7.97 -4.90 -1.77
C ILE A 157 8.24 -4.27 -3.14
N LEU A 158 9.43 -4.48 -3.71
CA LEU A 158 9.78 -3.99 -5.03
C LEU A 158 9.59 -5.11 -6.05
N ASP A 159 8.66 -4.92 -6.98
CA ASP A 159 8.44 -5.82 -8.11
C ASP A 159 8.90 -5.18 -9.41
N ILE A 160 9.44 -6.00 -10.30
CA ILE A 160 9.92 -5.60 -11.62
C ILE A 160 9.15 -6.42 -12.65
N ALA A 161 8.29 -5.77 -13.43
CA ALA A 161 7.66 -6.39 -14.59
C ALA A 161 8.37 -5.94 -15.87
N HIS A 162 8.78 -6.91 -16.67
CA HIS A 162 9.15 -6.65 -18.06
C HIS A 162 7.91 -6.80 -18.93
N PRO A 163 7.46 -5.75 -19.64
CA PRO A 163 6.35 -5.89 -20.57
C PRO A 163 6.74 -6.88 -21.68
N GLN A 164 6.16 -8.08 -21.62
CA GLN A 164 6.51 -9.19 -22.51
C GLN A 164 5.81 -9.10 -23.87
N GLN A 165 4.74 -8.32 -23.95
CA GLN A 165 3.85 -8.25 -25.11
C GLN A 165 4.49 -7.49 -26.29
N GLU A 166 5.28 -6.44 -26.05
CA GLU A 166 5.98 -5.71 -27.12
C GLU A 166 7.13 -6.54 -27.70
N LYS A 167 7.84 -7.33 -26.88
CA LYS A 167 8.92 -8.23 -27.33
C LYS A 167 8.47 -9.33 -28.28
N GLN A 168 7.19 -9.71 -28.27
CA GLN A 168 6.66 -10.80 -29.08
C GLN A 168 6.00 -10.33 -30.39
N VAL A 169 5.60 -9.06 -30.51
CA VAL A 169 4.74 -8.60 -31.62
C VAL A 169 5.33 -7.41 -32.40
N LYS A 170 6.25 -6.63 -31.82
CA LYS A 170 6.89 -5.50 -32.52
C LYS A 170 8.41 -5.55 -32.37
N THR A 171 9.07 -4.93 -33.34
CA THR A 171 10.50 -4.63 -33.53
C THR A 171 11.40 -4.67 -32.29
N GLN A 172 12.71 -4.88 -32.49
CA GLN A 172 13.81 -4.87 -31.50
C GLN A 172 13.94 -3.54 -30.71
N GLU A 173 12.87 -3.06 -30.07
CA GLU A 173 12.88 -1.90 -29.21
C GLU A 173 13.19 -2.32 -27.78
N THR A 174 14.11 -1.60 -27.16
CA THR A 174 14.45 -1.75 -25.74
C THR A 174 13.25 -1.32 -24.90
N THR A 175 12.50 -2.29 -24.41
CA THR A 175 11.41 -2.08 -23.47
C THR A 175 11.96 -1.85 -22.07
N ASN A 176 11.66 -0.69 -21.49
CA ASN A 176 12.02 -0.38 -20.10
C ASN A 176 11.23 -1.27 -19.13
N ALA A 177 11.89 -1.73 -18.06
CA ALA A 177 11.24 -2.53 -17.03
C ALA A 177 10.35 -1.63 -16.15
N ASN A 178 9.08 -1.97 -16.02
CA ASN A 178 8.16 -1.26 -15.13
C ASN A 178 8.42 -1.72 -13.70
N THR A 179 8.80 -0.78 -12.84
CA THR A 179 8.99 -1.05 -11.42
C THR A 179 7.74 -0.61 -10.66
N PHE A 180 7.23 -1.49 -9.79
CA PHE A 180 6.08 -1.19 -8.96
C PHE A 180 6.28 -1.65 -7.52
N ILE A 181 5.68 -0.90 -6.60
CA ILE A 181 5.72 -1.22 -5.17
C ILE A 181 4.43 -1.93 -4.80
N SER A 182 4.54 -3.14 -4.26
CA SER A 182 3.39 -3.91 -3.81
C SER A 182 3.66 -4.64 -2.51
N LEU A 183 2.59 -5.06 -1.83
CA LEU A 183 2.66 -5.69 -0.53
C LEU A 183 2.41 -7.19 -0.68
N LEU A 184 3.31 -8.03 -0.17
CA LEU A 184 3.14 -9.48 -0.17
C LEU A 184 2.22 -9.91 0.99
N GLU A 185 1.07 -10.49 0.65
CA GLU A 185 0.09 -11.05 1.60
C GLU A 185 -0.20 -10.16 2.84
N PRO A 186 -0.46 -8.86 2.66
CA PRO A 186 -0.55 -7.95 3.78
C PRO A 186 -1.79 -8.22 4.62
N THR A 187 -1.67 -7.91 5.92
CA THR A 187 -2.84 -7.65 6.76
C THR A 187 -3.03 -6.14 6.86
N LEU A 188 -4.17 -5.65 6.36
CA LEU A 188 -4.52 -4.23 6.40
C LEU A 188 -5.57 -3.93 7.48
N VAL A 189 -5.42 -2.82 8.18
CA VAL A 189 -6.43 -2.25 9.08
C VAL A 189 -7.11 -1.08 8.38
N LEU A 190 -8.40 -1.26 8.06
CA LEU A 190 -9.29 -0.20 7.61
C LEU A 190 -9.91 0.53 8.81
N ASN A 191 -9.82 1.85 8.82
CA ASN A 191 -10.50 2.71 9.78
C ASN A 191 -11.71 3.41 9.13
N LEU A 192 -12.88 3.18 9.69
CA LEU A 192 -14.13 3.85 9.32
C LEU A 192 -14.61 4.69 10.50
N VAL A 193 -14.91 5.97 10.28
CA VAL A 193 -15.61 6.79 11.28
C VAL A 193 -17.06 6.89 10.86
N VAL A 194 -17.95 6.64 11.82
CA VAL A 194 -19.41 6.73 11.64
C VAL A 194 -19.88 8.04 12.28
N THR A 195 -20.41 8.95 11.47
CA THR A 195 -20.81 10.29 11.97
C THR A 195 -22.23 10.33 12.53
N ILE A 196 -23.01 9.25 12.38
CA ILE A 196 -24.39 9.14 12.88
C ILE A 196 -24.50 7.95 13.82
N ARG A 197 -24.91 8.18 15.09
CA ARG A 197 -25.09 7.12 16.11
C ARG A 197 -25.98 5.95 15.65
N ILE A 198 -26.95 6.21 14.77
CA ILE A 198 -27.93 5.22 14.25
C ILE A 198 -27.29 4.21 13.27
N ALA A 199 -26.22 4.57 12.55
CA ALA A 199 -25.66 3.73 11.50
C ALA A 199 -24.93 2.47 12.02
N ILE A 200 -24.53 2.44 13.29
CA ILE A 200 -23.82 1.32 13.91
C ILE A 200 -24.68 0.05 13.92
N GLY A 201 -25.99 0.17 14.16
CA GLY A 201 -26.93 -0.96 14.16
C GLY A 201 -27.12 -1.60 12.78
N ARG A 202 -27.12 -0.81 11.70
CA ARG A 202 -27.18 -1.32 10.31
C ARG A 202 -25.84 -1.86 9.81
N LEU A 203 -24.71 -1.28 10.25
CA LEU A 203 -23.36 -1.70 9.83
C LEU A 203 -22.97 -3.07 10.38
N ILE A 204 -23.29 -3.34 11.66
CA ILE A 204 -23.01 -4.61 12.34
C ILE A 204 -23.91 -5.74 11.80
N GLY A 205 -25.06 -5.39 11.23
CA GLY A 205 -26.13 -6.33 10.90
C GLY A 205 -25.84 -7.31 9.76
N LYS A 206 -25.43 -6.88 8.55
CA LYS A 206 -25.48 -7.80 7.38
C LYS A 206 -24.45 -7.62 6.26
N LYS A 207 -23.87 -6.43 6.01
CA LYS A 207 -23.21 -6.16 4.71
C LYS A 207 -21.68 -6.18 4.69
N LEU A 208 -21.00 -5.88 5.80
CA LEU A 208 -19.53 -5.79 5.81
C LEU A 208 -18.84 -7.14 6.08
N LYS A 209 -19.43 -8.03 6.89
CA LYS A 209 -18.86 -9.36 7.18
C LYS A 209 -19.03 -10.37 6.04
N SER A 210 -20.04 -10.24 5.17
CA SER A 210 -20.28 -11.23 4.11
C SER A 210 -19.27 -11.10 2.97
N TYR A 211 -18.83 -9.89 2.62
CA TYR A 211 -17.94 -9.67 1.46
C TYR A 211 -16.48 -10.01 1.77
N TRP A 212 -15.96 -9.62 2.94
CA TRP A 212 -14.55 -9.92 3.32
C TRP A 212 -14.33 -11.37 3.79
N LYS A 213 -15.39 -12.21 3.81
CA LYS A 213 -15.27 -13.66 3.99
C LYS A 213 -15.35 -14.44 2.68
N GLN A 214 -15.70 -13.79 1.57
CA GLN A 214 -15.89 -14.41 0.26
C GLN A 214 -14.73 -14.17 -0.72
N HIS A 215 -13.72 -13.39 -0.32
CA HIS A 215 -12.48 -13.11 -1.03
C HIS A 215 -11.31 -13.13 -0.04
#